data_AF-A0A5B3GQ06-F1
#
_entry.id   AF-A0A5B3GQ06-F1
#
_cell.length_a   1.000
_cell.length_b   1.000
_cell.length_c   1.000
_cell.angle_alpha   90.00
_cell.angle_beta   90.00
_cell.angle_gamma   90.00
#
_symmetry.space_group_name_H-M   'P 1'
#
loop_
_entity.id
_entity.type
_entity.pdbx_description
1 polymer ?
#
loop_
_entity_poly.entity_id
_entity_poly.type
_entity_poly.pdbx_seq_one_letter_code
_entity_poly.pdbx_strand_id
1 'polypeptide(L)'
;MNMKIELENCQKSLTLKDFEEVESKLGHVLPERLKEFYLQYNGGEPKQQTISINKYYEVEIRIFQPFKYNKSFKNALFHTVEGETLEHRSSNSISDNILLFASGHNNLRNIGVIAINIKNRAVYFYKIIGFVKNSDAFIFDEPQLIADSIDDFFNNLVAFPKIEEEQQTEIIEIEGVMPELSDCSASLTKEDIKNFEVELNVKIPAGMKNFYLKFNGGMPSPYCFQPQDEDLDRVEINAFFPIKERTNAFETIEVIAKDIWSRNLMPCNLLPFAMDSGGNYYALNLKNKKIYYYVTDEWDENASREYNFETNTRYIAQSFNYFINHFIEEEE
;
A
#
# COMPACT_ATOMS: atom_id res chain seq x y z
N MET A 1 -6.82 14.40 -0.16
CA MET A 1 -8.17 14.32 0.41
C MET A 1 -8.71 12.98 -0.03
N ASN A 2 -9.05 12.06 0.89
CA ASN A 2 -9.62 10.77 0.49
C ASN A 2 -10.91 11.04 -0.25
N MET A 3 -10.96 10.64 -1.52
CA MET A 3 -12.18 10.75 -2.31
C MET A 3 -13.17 9.70 -1.84
N LYS A 4 -14.46 9.98 -2.03
CA LYS A 4 -15.46 8.93 -1.96
C LYS A 4 -15.20 7.97 -3.13
N ILE A 5 -15.21 6.67 -2.86
CA ILE A 5 -15.12 5.65 -3.89
C ILE A 5 -16.27 5.84 -4.88
N GLU A 6 -15.92 6.00 -6.14
CA GLU A 6 -16.86 6.00 -7.26
C GLU A 6 -16.42 4.96 -8.28
N LEU A 7 -17.37 4.12 -8.70
CA LEU A 7 -17.15 3.14 -9.75
C LEU A 7 -17.94 3.52 -11.00
N GLU A 8 -17.37 3.17 -12.16
CA GLU A 8 -18.02 3.24 -13.46
C GLU A 8 -18.09 1.85 -14.10
N ASN A 9 -18.81 1.75 -15.21
CA ASN A 9 -19.03 0.48 -15.92
C ASN A 9 -19.66 -0.63 -15.06
N CYS A 10 -20.38 -0.25 -13.99
CA CYS A 10 -21.12 -1.16 -13.13
C CYS A 10 -22.19 -1.92 -13.93
N GLN A 11 -22.41 -3.17 -13.54
CA GLN A 11 -23.42 -4.02 -14.16
C GLN A 11 -24.83 -3.73 -13.63
N LYS A 12 -25.82 -4.48 -14.12
CA LYS A 12 -27.21 -4.37 -13.66
C LYS A 12 -27.26 -4.46 -12.12
N SER A 13 -27.92 -3.49 -11.48
CA SER A 13 -28.09 -3.47 -10.03
C SER A 13 -28.69 -4.78 -9.51
N LEU A 14 -28.17 -5.22 -8.38
CA LEU A 14 -28.59 -6.45 -7.71
C LEU A 14 -29.76 -6.18 -6.76
N THR A 15 -30.50 -7.24 -6.47
CA THR A 15 -31.53 -7.27 -5.44
C THR A 15 -31.11 -8.21 -4.31
N LEU A 16 -31.78 -8.15 -3.16
CA LEU A 16 -31.55 -9.12 -2.08
C LEU A 16 -31.81 -10.56 -2.54
N LYS A 17 -32.79 -10.77 -3.41
CA LYS A 17 -33.06 -12.08 -4.03
C LYS A 17 -31.88 -12.57 -4.88
N ASP A 18 -31.17 -11.67 -5.56
CA ASP A 18 -29.97 -12.06 -6.31
C ASP A 18 -28.88 -12.61 -5.39
N PHE A 19 -28.71 -12.03 -4.19
CA PHE A 19 -27.78 -12.55 -3.19
C PHE A 19 -28.24 -13.87 -2.60
N GLU A 20 -29.53 -14.05 -2.30
CA GLU A 20 -30.07 -15.35 -1.83
C GLU A 20 -29.76 -16.48 -2.83
N GLU A 21 -29.89 -16.20 -4.13
CA GLU A 21 -29.55 -17.16 -5.18
C GLU A 21 -28.04 -17.46 -5.24
N VAL A 22 -27.19 -16.44 -5.10
CA VAL A 22 -25.72 -16.60 -5.07
C VAL A 22 -25.28 -17.37 -3.83
N GLU A 23 -25.77 -17.00 -2.65
CA GLU A 23 -25.46 -17.65 -1.37
C GLU A 23 -25.86 -19.12 -1.38
N SER A 24 -27.03 -19.43 -1.95
CA SER A 24 -27.51 -20.81 -2.13
C SER A 24 -26.56 -21.65 -2.99
N LYS A 25 -26.05 -21.10 -4.10
CA LYS A 25 -25.11 -21.80 -4.99
C LYS A 25 -23.71 -21.92 -4.40
N LEU A 26 -23.23 -20.88 -3.73
CA LEU A 26 -21.90 -20.86 -3.10
C LEU A 26 -21.85 -21.65 -1.79
N GLY A 27 -23.01 -21.95 -1.19
CA GLY A 27 -23.11 -22.66 0.09
C GLY A 27 -22.74 -21.83 1.31
N HIS A 28 -22.69 -20.50 1.17
CA HIS A 28 -22.25 -19.58 2.23
C HIS A 28 -23.08 -18.31 2.25
N VAL A 29 -23.35 -17.82 3.46
CA VAL A 29 -23.91 -16.49 3.68
C VAL A 29 -22.82 -15.44 3.51
N LEU A 30 -23.07 -14.42 2.70
CA LEU A 30 -22.14 -13.34 2.44
C LEU A 30 -22.17 -12.31 3.58
N PRO A 31 -21.04 -11.66 3.88
CA PRO A 31 -21.02 -10.57 4.85
C PRO A 31 -21.95 -9.42 4.44
N GLU A 32 -22.68 -8.85 5.41
CA GLU A 32 -23.64 -7.77 5.13
C GLU A 32 -22.98 -6.56 4.48
N ARG A 33 -21.80 -6.16 4.99
CA ARG A 33 -21.02 -5.05 4.44
C ARG A 33 -20.62 -5.24 2.98
N LEU A 34 -20.36 -6.48 2.56
CA LEU A 34 -20.08 -6.80 1.15
C LEU A 34 -21.34 -6.62 0.31
N LYS A 35 -22.49 -7.14 0.77
CA LYS A 35 -23.77 -6.98 0.07
C LYS A 35 -24.16 -5.52 -0.06
N GLU A 36 -24.02 -4.71 0.99
CA GLU A 36 -24.28 -3.26 0.96
C GLU A 36 -23.50 -2.56 -0.17
N PHE A 37 -22.20 -2.86 -0.29
CA PHE A 37 -21.37 -2.31 -1.36
C PHE A 37 -21.88 -2.72 -2.74
N TYR A 38 -22.19 -4.00 -2.93
CA TYR A 38 -22.60 -4.54 -4.23
C TYR A 38 -24.06 -4.25 -4.61
N LEU A 39 -24.92 -3.89 -3.65
CA LEU A 39 -26.24 -3.30 -3.91
C LEU A 39 -26.11 -1.90 -4.53
N GLN A 40 -25.08 -1.15 -4.13
CA GLN A 40 -24.77 0.17 -4.70
C GLN A 40 -24.02 0.05 -6.04
N TYR A 41 -23.05 -0.86 -6.12
CA TYR A 41 -22.20 -1.08 -7.30
C TYR A 41 -22.06 -2.56 -7.62
N ASN A 42 -22.81 -3.08 -8.60
CA ASN A 42 -22.61 -4.46 -9.06
C ASN A 42 -21.34 -4.57 -9.91
N GLY A 43 -20.20 -4.66 -9.24
CA GLY A 43 -18.87 -4.58 -9.85
C GLY A 43 -18.59 -3.20 -10.44
N GLY A 44 -17.54 -3.13 -11.26
CA GLY A 44 -17.11 -1.92 -11.95
C GLY A 44 -15.66 -1.56 -11.67
N GLU A 45 -15.21 -0.55 -12.39
CA GLU A 45 -13.83 -0.05 -12.33
C GLU A 45 -13.80 1.32 -11.63
N PRO A 46 -12.70 1.69 -10.97
CA PRO A 46 -12.53 3.02 -10.38
C PRO A 46 -12.77 4.14 -11.39
N LYS A 47 -13.71 5.05 -11.10
CA LYS A 47 -14.06 6.16 -11.98
C LYS A 47 -13.09 7.33 -11.82
N GLN A 48 -12.17 7.51 -12.75
CA GLN A 48 -11.14 8.57 -12.70
C GLN A 48 -10.42 8.64 -11.35
N GLN A 49 -10.31 7.50 -10.67
CA GLN A 49 -9.72 7.35 -9.37
C GLN A 49 -8.74 6.17 -9.40
N THR A 50 -7.73 6.23 -8.54
CA THR A 50 -6.98 5.06 -8.11
C THR A 50 -7.54 4.66 -6.75
N ILE A 51 -7.98 3.40 -6.61
CA ILE A 51 -8.47 2.85 -5.34
C ILE A 51 -7.47 1.81 -4.87
N SER A 52 -6.94 1.95 -3.67
CA SER A 52 -6.06 0.94 -3.07
C SER A 52 -6.41 0.67 -1.62
N ILE A 53 -5.99 -0.50 -1.13
CA ILE A 53 -5.85 -0.77 0.30
C ILE A 53 -4.37 -0.75 0.65
N ASN A 54 -4.00 -0.14 1.77
CA ASN A 54 -2.61 -0.12 2.25
C ASN A 54 -2.56 -0.31 3.76
N LYS A 55 -3.01 -1.49 4.21
CA LYS A 55 -2.97 -1.89 5.63
C LYS A 55 -1.72 -2.70 5.95
N TYR A 56 -1.56 -3.85 5.29
CA TYR A 56 -0.39 -4.72 5.42
C TYR A 56 0.48 -4.67 4.16
N TYR A 57 -0.17 -4.82 3.01
CA TYR A 57 0.40 -4.67 1.68
C TYR A 57 -0.44 -3.66 0.89
N GLU A 58 0.21 -2.93 -0.02
CA GLU A 58 -0.51 -2.11 -0.98
C GLU A 58 -1.04 -2.98 -2.11
N VAL A 59 -2.34 -2.91 -2.32
CA VAL A 59 -3.02 -3.53 -3.46
C VAL A 59 -3.90 -2.49 -4.11
N GLU A 60 -3.59 -2.15 -5.36
CA GLU A 60 -4.45 -1.33 -6.20
C GLU A 60 -5.57 -2.20 -6.77
N ILE A 61 -6.80 -1.75 -6.58
CA ILE A 61 -8.00 -2.41 -7.11
C ILE A 61 -8.22 -1.88 -8.52
N ARG A 62 -8.07 -2.76 -9.50
CA ARG A 62 -8.36 -2.45 -10.91
C ARG A 62 -9.84 -2.61 -11.22
N ILE A 63 -10.46 -3.65 -10.67
CA ILE A 63 -11.87 -3.96 -10.91
C ILE A 63 -12.48 -4.68 -9.72
N PHE A 64 -13.69 -4.26 -9.33
CA PHE A 64 -14.58 -5.08 -8.52
C PHE A 64 -15.36 -5.98 -9.48
N GLN A 65 -15.25 -7.29 -9.30
CA GLN A 65 -15.93 -8.24 -10.17
C GLN A 65 -17.44 -8.21 -9.89
N PRO A 66 -18.30 -8.19 -10.92
CA PRO A 66 -19.74 -8.20 -10.72
C PRO A 66 -20.19 -9.54 -10.14
N PHE A 67 -21.14 -9.53 -9.21
CA PHE A 67 -21.66 -10.76 -8.61
C PHE A 67 -22.51 -11.59 -9.57
N LYS A 68 -23.31 -10.90 -10.38
CA LYS A 68 -24.11 -11.47 -11.47
C LYS A 68 -24.12 -10.49 -12.64
N TYR A 69 -24.54 -10.99 -13.80
CA TYR A 69 -24.78 -10.21 -15.01
C TYR A 69 -23.51 -9.60 -15.61
N ASN A 70 -22.71 -10.44 -16.25
CA ASN A 70 -21.56 -10.12 -17.10
C ASN A 70 -21.84 -9.55 -18.50
N LYS A 71 -22.41 -8.34 -18.71
CA LYS A 71 -22.80 -7.94 -20.10
C LYS A 71 -21.64 -7.93 -21.09
N SER A 72 -20.47 -7.46 -20.67
CA SER A 72 -19.27 -7.39 -21.52
C SER A 72 -18.82 -8.76 -22.02
N PHE A 73 -19.15 -9.82 -21.28
CA PHE A 73 -18.84 -11.20 -21.62
C PHE A 73 -20.10 -12.06 -21.89
N LYS A 74 -21.18 -11.45 -22.39
CA LYS A 74 -22.44 -12.14 -22.72
C LYS A 74 -23.02 -12.99 -21.58
N ASN A 75 -22.76 -12.59 -20.34
CA ASN A 75 -23.10 -13.29 -19.10
C ASN A 75 -22.47 -14.69 -18.97
N ALA A 76 -21.31 -14.92 -19.57
CA ALA A 76 -20.51 -16.10 -19.27
C ALA A 76 -20.20 -16.16 -17.77
N LEU A 77 -20.43 -17.34 -17.17
CA LEU A 77 -20.43 -17.55 -15.73
C LEU A 77 -19.09 -17.17 -15.09
N PHE A 78 -17.98 -17.56 -15.72
CA PHE A 78 -16.62 -17.31 -15.22
C PHE A 78 -16.31 -15.81 -15.00
N HIS A 79 -17.00 -14.88 -15.68
CA HIS A 79 -16.74 -13.44 -15.52
C HIS A 79 -17.63 -12.79 -14.45
N THR A 80 -18.01 -13.55 -13.43
CA THR A 80 -18.77 -13.08 -12.26
C THR A 80 -18.19 -13.69 -11.00
N VAL A 81 -18.34 -13.02 -9.85
CA VAL A 81 -17.89 -13.55 -8.55
C VAL A 81 -18.44 -14.96 -8.30
N GLU A 82 -19.72 -15.18 -8.62
CA GLU A 82 -20.38 -16.48 -8.47
C GLU A 82 -19.67 -17.55 -9.30
N GLY A 83 -19.53 -17.35 -10.61
CA GLY A 83 -19.00 -18.38 -11.50
C GLY A 83 -17.48 -18.53 -11.45
N GLU A 84 -16.73 -17.46 -11.27
CA GLU A 84 -15.27 -17.50 -11.07
C GLU A 84 -14.92 -18.31 -9.83
N THR A 85 -15.58 -18.01 -8.71
CA THR A 85 -15.36 -18.74 -7.46
C THR A 85 -15.70 -20.23 -7.61
N LEU A 86 -16.80 -20.56 -8.31
CA LEU A 86 -17.18 -21.96 -8.54
C LEU A 86 -16.17 -22.70 -9.45
N GLU A 87 -15.66 -22.06 -10.49
CA GLU A 87 -14.65 -22.64 -11.39
C GLU A 87 -13.32 -22.88 -10.68
N HIS A 88 -12.92 -21.95 -9.80
CA HIS A 88 -11.71 -22.12 -9.00
C HIS A 88 -11.85 -23.25 -7.97
N ARG A 89 -13.03 -23.42 -7.36
CA ARG A 89 -13.30 -24.53 -6.44
C ARG A 89 -13.34 -25.87 -7.16
N SER A 90 -14.03 -25.96 -8.30
CA SER A 90 -14.10 -27.20 -9.11
C SER A 90 -12.70 -27.67 -9.56
N SER A 91 -11.80 -26.71 -9.78
CA SER A 91 -10.41 -26.93 -10.17
C SER A 91 -9.44 -27.12 -9.01
N ASN A 92 -9.91 -27.13 -7.76
CA ASN A 92 -9.10 -27.20 -6.53
C ASN A 92 -8.03 -26.08 -6.42
N SER A 93 -8.26 -24.94 -7.06
CA SER A 93 -7.37 -23.77 -7.02
C SER A 93 -7.54 -22.97 -5.73
N ILE A 94 -8.73 -23.01 -5.14
CA ILE A 94 -9.04 -22.37 -3.84
C ILE A 94 -9.85 -23.32 -2.96
N SER A 95 -9.83 -23.09 -1.64
CA SER A 95 -10.69 -23.82 -0.72
C SER A 95 -12.15 -23.33 -0.76
N ASP A 96 -13.09 -24.16 -0.30
CA ASP A 96 -14.52 -23.85 -0.27
C ASP A 96 -14.88 -22.57 0.48
N ASN A 97 -14.06 -22.12 1.43
CA ASN A 97 -14.37 -20.91 2.20
C ASN A 97 -13.94 -19.62 1.49
N ILE A 98 -13.26 -19.70 0.35
CA ILE A 98 -12.75 -18.54 -0.38
C ILE A 98 -13.79 -18.04 -1.38
N LEU A 99 -13.93 -16.72 -1.45
CA LEU A 99 -14.75 -15.99 -2.40
C LEU A 99 -13.91 -14.90 -3.07
N LEU A 100 -13.75 -14.97 -4.39
CA LEU A 100 -13.00 -14.00 -5.19
C LEU A 100 -13.95 -12.85 -5.55
N PHE A 101 -13.61 -11.60 -5.23
CA PHE A 101 -14.55 -10.48 -5.44
C PHE A 101 -13.96 -9.26 -6.16
N ALA A 102 -12.65 -9.14 -6.23
CA ALA A 102 -12.00 -8.06 -6.98
C ALA A 102 -10.69 -8.54 -7.57
N SER A 103 -10.13 -7.80 -8.50
CA SER A 103 -8.77 -8.03 -8.99
C SER A 103 -8.00 -6.73 -9.12
N GLY A 104 -6.69 -6.87 -9.14
CA GLY A 104 -5.79 -5.77 -8.93
C GLY A 104 -4.34 -6.17 -9.11
N HIS A 105 -3.45 -5.31 -8.63
CA HIS A 105 -2.05 -5.64 -8.51
C HIS A 105 -1.48 -5.15 -7.19
N ASN A 106 -0.48 -5.85 -6.67
CA ASN A 106 0.25 -5.39 -5.49
C ASN A 106 1.30 -4.34 -5.88
N ASN A 107 2.00 -3.79 -4.89
CA ASN A 107 3.09 -2.82 -5.06
C ASN A 107 4.23 -3.29 -5.98
N LEU A 108 4.39 -4.59 -6.17
CA LEU A 108 5.36 -5.21 -7.09
C LEU A 108 4.75 -5.44 -8.50
N ARG A 109 3.61 -4.80 -8.81
CA ARG A 109 2.84 -4.96 -10.06
C ARG A 109 2.40 -6.40 -10.39
N ASN A 110 2.53 -7.33 -9.45
CA ASN A 110 2.01 -8.69 -9.64
C ASN A 110 0.50 -8.62 -9.74
N ILE A 111 -0.06 -9.21 -10.79
CA ILE A 111 -1.50 -9.29 -11.00
C ILE A 111 -2.07 -10.37 -10.08
N GLY A 112 -3.21 -10.08 -9.47
CA GLY A 112 -3.87 -11.05 -8.60
C GLY A 112 -5.34 -10.75 -8.36
N VAL A 113 -5.96 -11.65 -7.61
CA VAL A 113 -7.35 -11.54 -7.17
C VAL A 113 -7.40 -11.23 -5.67
N ILE A 114 -8.39 -10.45 -5.28
CA ILE A 114 -8.68 -10.13 -3.88
C ILE A 114 -9.86 -11.01 -3.48
N ALA A 115 -9.67 -11.71 -2.37
CA ALA A 115 -10.62 -12.71 -1.92
C ALA A 115 -10.88 -12.60 -0.42
N ILE A 116 -12.11 -12.89 -0.02
CA ILE A 116 -12.47 -13.04 1.38
C ILE A 116 -12.54 -14.52 1.73
N ASN A 117 -11.96 -14.89 2.86
CA ASN A 117 -12.24 -16.18 3.49
C ASN A 117 -13.46 -16.01 4.39
N ILE A 118 -14.61 -16.57 3.98
CA ILE A 118 -15.90 -16.38 4.66
C ILE A 118 -15.89 -16.95 6.09
N LYS A 119 -15.06 -17.96 6.36
CA LYS A 119 -15.00 -18.63 7.66
C LYS A 119 -14.22 -17.83 8.70
N ASN A 120 -13.01 -17.37 8.37
CA ASN A 120 -12.20 -16.56 9.29
C ASN A 120 -12.45 -15.04 9.13
N ARG A 121 -13.20 -14.66 8.10
CA ARG A 121 -13.64 -13.32 7.73
C ARG A 121 -12.54 -12.39 7.18
N ALA A 122 -11.30 -12.83 7.11
CA ALA A 122 -10.17 -12.04 6.64
C ALA A 122 -10.13 -11.93 5.11
N VAL A 123 -9.48 -10.88 4.61
CA VAL A 123 -9.32 -10.58 3.18
C VAL A 123 -7.86 -10.75 2.78
N TYR A 124 -7.65 -11.40 1.65
CA TYR A 124 -6.34 -11.78 1.13
C TYR A 124 -6.17 -11.32 -0.31
N PHE A 125 -4.94 -11.09 -0.70
CA PHE A 125 -4.51 -10.98 -2.09
C PHE A 125 -3.87 -12.30 -2.52
N TYR A 126 -4.36 -12.87 -3.62
CA TYR A 126 -3.86 -14.08 -4.24
C TYR A 126 -3.15 -13.69 -5.53
N LYS A 127 -1.81 -13.70 -5.50
CA LYS A 127 -0.97 -13.48 -6.68
C LYS A 127 -1.18 -14.61 -7.68
N ILE A 128 -1.43 -14.28 -8.95
CA ILE A 128 -1.56 -15.26 -10.02
C ILE A 128 -0.16 -15.64 -10.51
N ILE A 129 0.13 -16.94 -10.55
CA ILE A 129 1.42 -17.50 -11.02
C ILE A 129 1.27 -18.45 -12.21
N GLY A 130 0.04 -18.68 -12.67
CA GLY A 130 -0.23 -19.50 -13.84
C GLY A 130 -1.69 -19.85 -14.01
N PHE A 131 -1.95 -20.85 -14.85
CA PHE A 131 -3.28 -21.35 -15.18
C PHE A 131 -3.35 -22.85 -14.89
N VAL A 132 -4.49 -23.28 -14.33
CA VAL A 132 -4.77 -24.70 -14.14
C VAL A 132 -4.94 -25.36 -15.51
N LYS A 133 -4.33 -26.52 -15.71
CA LYS A 133 -4.37 -27.22 -16.99
C LYS A 133 -5.82 -27.62 -17.34
N ASN A 134 -6.28 -27.23 -18.54
CA ASN A 134 -7.62 -27.51 -19.07
C ASN A 134 -8.77 -26.88 -18.26
N SER A 135 -8.52 -25.77 -17.57
CA SER A 135 -9.54 -24.97 -16.88
C SER A 135 -9.25 -23.48 -17.09
N ASP A 136 -10.26 -22.63 -16.89
CA ASP A 136 -10.12 -21.17 -16.86
C ASP A 136 -9.57 -20.67 -15.50
N ALA A 137 -9.43 -21.54 -14.49
CA ALA A 137 -8.93 -21.19 -13.17
C ALA A 137 -7.43 -20.87 -13.16
N PHE A 138 -7.03 -19.91 -12.34
CA PHE A 138 -5.64 -19.57 -12.05
C PHE A 138 -4.96 -20.51 -11.06
N ILE A 139 -3.64 -20.58 -11.12
CA ILE A 139 -2.78 -21.07 -10.04
C ILE A 139 -2.32 -19.86 -9.24
N PHE A 140 -2.45 -19.92 -7.92
CA PHE A 140 -2.06 -18.83 -7.02
C PHE A 140 -0.80 -19.17 -6.22
N ASP A 141 -0.04 -18.12 -5.90
CA ASP A 141 0.99 -18.16 -4.86
C ASP A 141 0.36 -18.17 -3.45
N GLU A 142 1.19 -18.24 -2.42
CA GLU A 142 0.76 -18.12 -1.02
C GLU A 142 -0.03 -16.81 -0.80
N PRO A 143 -1.24 -16.88 -0.19
CA PRO A 143 -2.10 -15.72 -0.04
C PRO A 143 -1.56 -14.72 0.97
N GLN A 144 -1.55 -13.45 0.58
CA GLN A 144 -1.11 -12.35 1.43
C GLN A 144 -2.29 -11.75 2.18
N LEU A 145 -2.23 -11.70 3.52
CA LEU A 145 -3.26 -11.04 4.32
C LEU A 145 -3.24 -9.53 4.06
N ILE A 146 -4.37 -8.96 3.62
CA ILE A 146 -4.48 -7.52 3.34
C ILE A 146 -5.49 -6.80 4.23
N ALA A 147 -6.44 -7.52 4.84
CA ALA A 147 -7.32 -6.98 5.88
C ALA A 147 -7.81 -8.07 6.84
N ASP A 148 -8.06 -7.70 8.10
CA ASP A 148 -8.50 -8.65 9.14
C ASP A 148 -9.98 -9.02 9.01
N SER A 149 -10.76 -8.17 8.34
CA SER A 149 -12.17 -8.39 8.04
C SER A 149 -12.60 -7.65 6.78
N ILE A 150 -13.82 -7.92 6.29
CA ILE A 150 -14.39 -7.15 5.18
C ILE A 150 -14.67 -5.69 5.56
N ASP A 151 -15.10 -5.44 6.80
CA ASP A 151 -15.31 -4.09 7.32
C ASP A 151 -13.98 -3.35 7.39
N ASP A 152 -12.95 -4.01 7.89
CA ASP A 152 -11.59 -3.49 7.94
C ASP A 152 -11.02 -3.22 6.54
N PHE A 153 -11.31 -4.09 5.56
CA PHE A 153 -10.95 -3.87 4.16
C PHE A 153 -11.57 -2.56 3.65
N PHE A 154 -12.90 -2.40 3.74
CA PHE A 154 -13.58 -1.20 3.25
C PHE A 154 -13.20 0.07 4.02
N ASN A 155 -12.92 -0.02 5.32
CA ASN A 155 -12.50 1.12 6.14
C ASN A 155 -11.08 1.60 5.82
N ASN A 156 -10.22 0.74 5.26
CA ASN A 156 -8.85 1.06 4.87
C ASN A 156 -8.69 1.29 3.36
N LEU A 157 -9.78 1.26 2.58
CA LEU A 157 -9.74 1.70 1.19
C LEU A 157 -9.50 3.21 1.12
N VAL A 158 -8.58 3.58 0.24
CA VAL A 158 -8.22 4.95 -0.06
C VAL A 158 -8.42 5.18 -1.54
N ALA A 159 -9.07 6.29 -1.88
CA ALA A 159 -9.29 6.70 -3.25
C ALA A 159 -8.65 8.08 -3.49
N PHE A 160 -7.90 8.17 -4.58
CA PHE A 160 -7.21 9.38 -5.02
C PHE A 160 -7.55 9.65 -6.49
N PRO A 161 -7.44 10.90 -6.98
CA PRO A 161 -7.60 11.18 -8.40
C PRO A 161 -6.64 10.32 -9.21
N LYS A 162 -7.13 9.74 -10.31
CA LYS A 162 -6.28 9.04 -11.26
C LYS A 162 -5.37 10.09 -11.89
N ILE A 163 -4.08 10.00 -11.59
CA ILE A 163 -3.05 10.79 -12.28
C ILE A 163 -2.84 10.06 -13.61
N GLU A 164 -2.97 10.77 -14.73
CA GLU A 164 -2.61 10.24 -16.04
C GLU A 164 -1.08 10.05 -16.06
N GLU A 165 -0.61 8.88 -15.63
CA GLU A 165 0.75 8.44 -15.93
C GLU A 165 0.77 8.02 -17.39
N GLU A 166 1.29 8.90 -18.24
CA GLU A 166 1.81 8.54 -19.55
C GLU A 166 2.95 7.54 -19.36
N GLN A 167 2.90 6.47 -20.16
CA GLN A 167 3.94 5.47 -20.44
C GLN A 167 4.07 4.28 -19.48
N GLN A 168 3.97 3.11 -20.10
CA GLN A 168 4.50 1.84 -19.62
C GLN A 168 6.01 2.00 -19.42
N THR A 169 6.47 2.20 -18.20
CA THR A 169 7.85 1.90 -17.82
C THR A 169 7.90 0.46 -17.33
N GLU A 170 8.71 -0.36 -18.00
CA GLU A 170 9.18 -1.63 -17.47
C GLU A 170 9.93 -1.31 -16.17
N ILE A 171 9.31 -1.54 -15.02
CA ILE A 171 10.05 -1.56 -13.75
C ILE A 171 11.01 -2.73 -13.87
N ILE A 172 12.30 -2.44 -14.04
CA ILE A 172 13.34 -3.43 -13.83
C ILE A 172 13.18 -3.87 -12.36
N GLU A 173 12.80 -5.14 -12.14
CA GLU A 173 12.85 -5.76 -10.82
C GLU A 173 14.31 -5.77 -10.37
N ILE A 174 14.75 -4.70 -9.70
CA ILE A 174 15.96 -4.74 -8.91
C ILE A 174 15.57 -5.51 -7.65
N GLU A 175 16.04 -6.76 -7.53
CA GLU A 175 15.94 -7.53 -6.30
C GLU A 175 16.60 -6.72 -5.18
N GLY A 176 15.80 -6.16 -4.28
CA GLY A 176 16.29 -5.44 -3.13
C GLY A 176 15.98 -6.19 -1.84
N VAL A 177 16.69 -5.82 -0.78
CA VAL A 177 16.63 -6.47 0.52
C VAL A 177 16.19 -5.51 1.61
N MET A 178 15.68 -6.06 2.71
CA MET A 178 15.43 -5.29 3.92
C MET A 178 16.72 -5.15 4.71
N PRO A 179 17.15 -3.93 5.09
CA PRO A 179 18.41 -3.76 5.80
C PRO A 179 18.32 -4.32 7.21
N GLU A 180 19.43 -4.86 7.71
CA GLU A 180 19.64 -4.99 9.14
C GLU A 180 20.03 -3.63 9.72
N LEU A 181 19.65 -3.36 10.97
CA LEU A 181 19.99 -2.12 11.65
C LEU A 181 20.90 -2.40 12.84
N SER A 182 22.01 -1.66 12.87
CA SER A 182 22.92 -1.57 14.01
C SER A 182 22.68 -0.29 14.79
N ASP A 183 23.21 -0.19 16.01
CA ASP A 183 23.09 0.99 16.87
C ASP A 183 21.66 1.51 17.07
N CYS A 184 20.69 0.58 17.12
CA CYS A 184 19.30 0.87 17.44
C CYS A 184 19.17 1.45 18.86
N SER A 185 18.21 2.36 19.04
CA SER A 185 17.80 2.84 20.36
C SER A 185 16.98 1.79 21.13
N ALA A 186 16.56 2.12 22.35
CA ALA A 186 15.73 1.27 23.19
C ALA A 186 14.45 0.83 22.46
N SER A 187 14.07 -0.44 22.61
CA SER A 187 12.89 -1.00 21.95
C SER A 187 11.61 -0.27 22.35
N LEU A 188 10.74 -0.04 21.38
CA LEU A 188 9.48 0.66 21.57
C LEU A 188 8.33 -0.29 21.88
N THR A 189 7.36 0.22 22.64
CA THR A 189 6.04 -0.39 22.79
C THR A 189 5.03 0.23 21.82
N LYS A 190 3.88 -0.44 21.64
CA LYS A 190 2.76 0.14 20.86
C LYS A 190 2.25 1.46 21.46
N GLU A 191 2.35 1.64 22.78
CA GLU A 191 1.95 2.90 23.43
C GLU A 191 2.97 4.01 23.15
N ASP A 192 4.26 3.69 23.06
CA ASP A 192 5.28 4.69 22.68
C ASP A 192 5.02 5.24 21.27
N ILE A 193 4.72 4.37 20.30
CA ILE A 193 4.33 4.79 18.93
C ILE A 193 3.06 5.65 18.94
N LYS A 194 2.10 5.33 19.80
CA LYS A 194 0.86 6.11 19.93
C LYS A 194 1.14 7.48 20.55
N ASN A 195 2.00 7.56 21.57
CA ASN A 195 2.42 8.81 22.19
C ASN A 195 3.17 9.69 21.19
N PHE A 196 4.08 9.11 20.40
CA PHE A 196 4.75 9.77 19.29
C PHE A 196 3.77 10.40 18.29
N GLU A 197 2.78 9.63 17.82
CA GLU A 197 1.76 10.13 16.89
C GLU A 197 0.93 11.28 17.50
N VAL A 198 0.60 11.20 18.79
CA VAL A 198 -0.14 12.24 19.51
C VAL A 198 0.72 13.50 19.69
N GLU A 199 1.98 13.35 20.09
CA GLU A 199 2.90 14.45 20.37
C GLU A 199 3.16 15.32 19.14
N LEU A 200 3.36 14.69 17.97
CA LEU A 200 3.57 15.41 16.71
C LEU A 200 2.26 15.70 15.97
N ASN A 201 1.11 15.20 16.45
CA ASN A 201 -0.17 15.25 15.76
C ASN A 201 -0.09 14.68 14.32
N VAL A 202 0.52 13.50 14.18
CA VAL A 202 0.73 12.81 12.91
C VAL A 202 0.11 11.41 12.91
N LYS A 203 0.00 10.82 11.73
CA LYS A 203 -0.33 9.41 11.54
C LYS A 203 0.65 8.77 10.59
N ILE A 204 1.45 7.81 11.08
CA ILE A 204 2.44 7.09 10.28
C ILE A 204 1.85 5.76 9.74
N PRO A 205 2.30 5.25 8.59
CA PRO A 205 1.84 3.98 8.04
C PRO A 205 2.08 2.79 8.97
N ALA A 206 1.24 1.76 8.92
CA ALA A 206 1.39 0.57 9.74
C ALA A 206 2.75 -0.14 9.52
N GLY A 207 3.23 -0.16 8.28
CA GLY A 207 4.57 -0.64 7.95
C GLY A 207 5.69 0.07 8.71
N MET A 208 5.61 1.39 8.79
CA MET A 208 6.54 2.21 9.57
C MET A 208 6.43 1.92 11.08
N LYS A 209 5.22 1.74 11.62
CA LYS A 209 5.04 1.32 13.02
C LYS A 209 5.71 -0.01 13.32
N ASN A 210 5.50 -1.00 12.44
CA ASN A 210 6.08 -2.34 12.59
C ASN A 210 7.60 -2.30 12.50
N PHE A 211 8.14 -1.48 11.59
CA PHE A 211 9.57 -1.23 11.49
C PHE A 211 10.13 -0.66 12.80
N TYR A 212 9.56 0.42 13.33
CA TYR A 212 10.05 1.04 14.56
C TYR A 212 9.86 0.19 15.83
N LEU A 213 8.86 -0.70 15.86
CA LEU A 213 8.71 -1.69 16.92
C LEU A 213 9.80 -2.77 16.89
N LYS A 214 10.37 -3.05 15.71
CA LYS A 214 11.45 -4.02 15.52
C LYS A 214 12.83 -3.36 15.65
N PHE A 215 13.01 -2.18 15.05
CA PHE A 215 14.25 -1.43 14.95
C PHE A 215 13.99 0.05 15.26
N ASN A 216 14.33 0.51 16.47
CA ASN A 216 14.11 1.90 16.86
C ASN A 216 15.25 2.81 16.38
N GLY A 217 15.21 3.18 15.09
CA GLY A 217 16.31 3.88 14.43
C GLY A 217 17.52 2.98 14.20
N GLY A 218 18.67 3.58 13.91
CA GLY A 218 19.94 2.86 13.72
C GLY A 218 20.54 3.03 12.32
N MET A 219 21.70 2.43 12.12
CA MET A 219 22.45 2.50 10.86
C MET A 219 22.17 1.25 10.02
N PRO A 220 21.65 1.40 8.79
CA PRO A 220 21.27 0.26 7.96
C PRO A 220 22.48 -0.41 7.29
N SER A 221 22.41 -1.71 7.10
CA SER A 221 23.28 -2.48 6.22
C SER A 221 22.43 -3.52 5.45
N PRO A 222 22.39 -3.49 4.11
CA PRO A 222 22.98 -2.47 3.24
C PRO A 222 22.42 -1.05 3.45
N TYR A 223 23.14 -0.03 2.97
CA TYR A 223 22.77 1.39 3.14
C TYR A 223 22.43 2.11 1.83
N CYS A 224 22.63 1.45 0.68
CA CYS A 224 22.33 2.00 -0.64
C CYS A 224 20.88 1.72 -1.05
N PHE A 225 20.24 2.70 -1.72
CA PHE A 225 18.88 2.58 -2.25
C PHE A 225 18.81 3.16 -3.66
N GLN A 226 18.06 2.50 -4.55
CA GLN A 226 17.72 3.07 -5.86
C GLN A 226 16.34 3.73 -5.76
N PRO A 227 16.24 5.07 -5.93
CA PRO A 227 14.96 5.74 -6.06
C PRO A 227 14.09 5.13 -7.16
N GLN A 228 12.77 5.16 -6.97
CA GLN A 228 11.80 4.75 -8.00
C GLN A 228 11.70 5.74 -9.15
N ASP A 229 12.24 6.94 -8.96
CA ASP A 229 12.47 7.89 -10.03
C ASP A 229 13.74 7.46 -10.79
N GLU A 230 13.58 6.99 -12.02
CA GLU A 230 14.68 6.44 -12.84
C GLU A 230 15.73 7.49 -13.21
N ASP A 231 15.38 8.78 -13.15
CA ASP A 231 16.30 9.88 -13.42
C ASP A 231 17.20 10.21 -12.21
N LEU A 232 16.96 9.58 -11.06
CA LEU A 232 17.78 9.79 -9.85
C LEU A 232 18.84 8.69 -9.69
N ASP A 233 20.06 9.13 -9.41
CA ASP A 233 21.15 8.26 -9.01
C ASP A 233 20.85 7.52 -7.70
N ARG A 234 21.56 6.42 -7.46
CA ARG A 234 21.54 5.70 -6.18
C ARG A 234 21.86 6.65 -5.04
N VAL A 235 21.14 6.48 -3.93
CA VAL A 235 21.26 7.34 -2.76
C VAL A 235 21.67 6.54 -1.52
N GLU A 236 22.31 7.22 -0.59
CA GLU A 236 22.81 6.66 0.67
C GLU A 236 21.82 6.95 1.81
N ILE A 237 21.45 5.93 2.58
CA ILE A 237 20.73 6.08 3.84
C ILE A 237 21.72 5.80 4.96
N ASN A 238 22.27 6.85 5.54
CA ASN A 238 23.27 6.75 6.60
C ASN A 238 22.65 6.31 7.94
N ALA A 239 21.47 6.86 8.29
CA ALA A 239 20.83 6.55 9.55
C ALA A 239 19.31 6.75 9.54
N PHE A 240 18.60 5.86 10.23
CA PHE A 240 17.23 6.07 10.67
C PHE A 240 17.20 6.72 12.05
N PHE A 241 16.42 7.79 12.20
CA PHE A 241 16.28 8.46 13.49
C PHE A 241 15.42 7.66 14.44
N PRO A 242 15.80 7.56 15.73
CA PRO A 242 14.99 6.89 16.74
C PRO A 242 13.76 7.71 17.13
N ILE A 243 12.80 7.03 17.76
CA ILE A 243 11.64 7.63 18.45
C ILE A 243 11.88 7.54 19.96
N LYS A 244 11.37 8.51 20.73
CA LYS A 244 11.37 8.58 22.20
C LYS A 244 12.74 8.75 22.87
N GLU A 245 13.73 7.94 22.52
CA GLU A 245 15.07 7.95 23.12
C GLU A 245 16.13 8.11 22.04
N ARG A 246 16.95 9.15 22.15
CA ARG A 246 18.11 9.39 21.26
C ARG A 246 19.18 8.33 21.44
N THR A 247 20.02 8.17 20.43
CA THR A 247 21.28 7.42 20.55
C THR A 247 22.43 8.38 20.89
N ASN A 248 23.66 7.86 20.97
CA ASN A 248 24.85 8.69 21.04
C ASN A 248 25.12 9.44 19.72
N ALA A 249 24.65 8.90 18.61
CA ALA A 249 24.90 9.42 17.27
C ALA A 249 23.78 10.32 16.75
N PHE A 250 22.52 10.01 17.08
CA PHE A 250 21.36 10.60 16.43
C PHE A 250 20.30 11.06 17.44
N GLU A 251 19.71 12.21 17.13
CA GLU A 251 18.58 12.78 17.87
C GLU A 251 17.25 12.16 17.41
N THR A 252 16.19 12.30 18.22
CA THR A 252 14.88 11.69 17.93
C THR A 252 14.09 12.41 16.81
N ILE A 253 13.20 11.68 16.14
CA ILE A 253 12.30 12.24 15.11
C ILE A 253 11.51 13.43 15.67
N GLU A 254 11.00 13.32 16.90
CA GLU A 254 10.18 14.34 17.54
C GLU A 254 10.92 15.66 17.68
N VAL A 255 12.18 15.60 18.15
CA VAL A 255 13.02 16.77 18.34
C VAL A 255 13.41 17.37 16.99
N ILE A 256 13.84 16.54 16.03
CA ILE A 256 14.23 16.97 14.68
C ILE A 256 13.06 17.65 13.96
N ALA A 257 11.89 16.99 13.92
CA ALA A 257 10.71 17.50 13.24
C ALA A 257 10.26 18.84 13.85
N LYS A 258 10.20 18.94 15.19
CA LYS A 258 9.84 20.19 15.88
C LYS A 258 10.81 21.33 15.57
N ASP A 259 12.12 21.09 15.61
CA ASP A 259 13.13 22.11 15.30
C ASP A 259 12.96 22.61 13.87
N ILE A 260 12.98 21.70 12.91
CA ILE A 260 12.90 22.00 11.47
C ILE A 260 11.60 22.73 11.13
N TRP A 261 10.45 22.25 11.63
CA TRP A 261 9.16 22.88 11.37
C TRP A 261 9.03 24.25 12.03
N SER A 262 9.52 24.41 13.27
CA SER A 262 9.46 25.72 13.96
C SER A 262 10.28 26.80 13.25
N ARG A 263 11.37 26.38 12.61
CA ARG A 263 12.28 27.24 11.84
C ARG A 263 11.86 27.41 10.38
N ASN A 264 10.78 26.77 9.95
CA ASN A 264 10.30 26.74 8.57
C ASN A 264 11.38 26.30 7.56
N LEU A 265 12.19 25.31 7.93
CA LEU A 265 13.25 24.77 7.06
C LEU A 265 12.77 23.63 6.16
N MET A 266 11.61 23.05 6.46
CA MET A 266 10.94 22.00 5.68
C MET A 266 9.42 22.15 5.82
N PRO A 267 8.62 21.82 4.80
CA PRO A 267 7.17 21.77 4.91
C PRO A 267 6.70 20.88 6.08
N CYS A 268 5.74 21.34 6.89
CA CYS A 268 5.22 20.56 8.02
C CYS A 268 4.43 19.30 7.62
N ASN A 269 4.17 19.09 6.32
CA ASN A 269 3.63 17.84 5.80
C ASN A 269 4.70 16.79 5.49
N LEU A 270 5.99 17.10 5.67
CA LEU A 270 7.10 16.17 5.56
C LEU A 270 7.63 15.86 6.97
N LEU A 271 7.57 14.59 7.36
CA LEU A 271 8.09 14.08 8.63
C LEU A 271 9.45 13.41 8.37
N PRO A 272 10.58 14.02 8.76
CA PRO A 272 11.90 13.43 8.59
C PRO A 272 12.03 12.17 9.46
N PHE A 273 12.58 11.09 8.89
CA PHE A 273 12.75 9.82 9.61
C PHE A 273 14.13 9.18 9.39
N ALA A 274 14.88 9.62 8.39
CA ALA A 274 16.25 9.18 8.13
C ALA A 274 17.06 10.32 7.49
N MET A 275 18.37 10.14 7.37
CA MET A 275 19.27 11.05 6.67
C MET A 275 20.40 10.31 5.95
N ASP A 276 21.02 11.01 5.00
CA ASP A 276 22.29 10.64 4.38
C ASP A 276 23.49 11.13 5.22
N SER A 277 24.72 10.92 4.74
CA SER A 277 25.92 11.48 5.37
C SER A 277 26.11 12.98 5.14
N GLY A 278 25.41 13.56 4.16
CA GLY A 278 25.43 14.98 3.80
C GLY A 278 24.51 15.86 4.68
N GLY A 279 23.65 15.26 5.50
CA GLY A 279 22.68 15.97 6.34
C GLY A 279 21.34 16.26 5.65
N ASN A 280 21.10 15.65 4.49
CA ASN A 280 19.82 15.69 3.79
C ASN A 280 18.86 14.64 4.36
N TYR A 281 17.57 14.92 4.29
CA TYR A 281 16.57 14.13 4.99
C TYR A 281 15.77 13.23 4.06
N TYR A 282 15.49 12.01 4.51
CA TYR A 282 14.38 11.23 3.99
C TYR A 282 13.15 11.47 4.87
N ALA A 283 12.04 11.83 4.24
CA ALA A 283 10.84 12.25 4.91
C ALA A 283 9.59 11.55 4.38
N LEU A 284 8.70 11.19 5.31
CA LEU A 284 7.37 10.70 5.00
C LEU A 284 6.46 11.90 4.72
N ASN A 285 5.83 11.92 3.55
CA ASN A 285 4.78 12.88 3.30
C ASN A 285 3.49 12.45 4.01
N LEU A 286 3.07 13.23 4.99
CA LEU A 286 1.94 12.93 5.86
C LEU A 286 0.59 12.91 5.13
N LYS A 287 0.48 13.50 3.93
CA LYS A 287 -0.77 13.53 3.15
C LYS A 287 -0.90 12.32 2.23
N ASN A 288 0.11 12.03 1.42
CA ASN A 288 0.06 10.97 0.41
C ASN A 288 0.80 9.67 0.81
N LYS A 289 1.50 9.69 1.96
CA LYS A 289 2.27 8.57 2.53
C LYS A 289 3.44 8.06 1.67
N LYS A 290 3.86 8.82 0.67
CA LYS A 290 5.07 8.61 -0.13
C LYS A 290 6.32 9.08 0.61
N ILE A 291 7.48 8.61 0.19
CA ILE A 291 8.80 8.96 0.73
C ILE A 291 9.48 9.94 -0.21
N TYR A 292 10.05 10.99 0.37
CA TYR A 292 10.77 12.04 -0.34
C TYR A 292 12.15 12.23 0.27
N TYR A 293 13.09 12.63 -0.57
CA TYR A 293 14.40 13.13 -0.20
C TYR A 293 14.36 14.66 -0.22
N TYR A 294 14.82 15.27 0.85
CA TYR A 294 14.77 16.70 1.06
C TYR A 294 16.18 17.26 1.21
N VAL A 295 16.59 18.01 0.21
CA VAL A 295 17.93 18.62 0.11
C VAL A 295 17.98 19.89 0.96
N THR A 296 19.04 20.04 1.76
CA THR A 296 19.14 21.10 2.77
C THR A 296 20.14 22.20 2.42
N ASP A 297 20.96 22.02 1.40
CA ASP A 297 22.02 22.92 0.97
C ASP A 297 21.70 23.74 -0.30
N GLU A 298 20.59 23.45 -0.98
CA GLU A 298 20.13 24.14 -2.19
C GLU A 298 19.08 25.24 -1.89
N TRP A 299 19.41 26.27 -1.10
CA TRP A 299 18.46 27.37 -0.80
C TRP A 299 18.72 28.62 -1.65
N ASP A 300 17.72 29.04 -2.45
CA ASP A 300 17.75 30.32 -3.19
C ASP A 300 17.03 31.42 -2.39
N GLU A 301 17.81 32.37 -1.87
CA GLU A 301 17.34 33.54 -1.12
C GLU A 301 16.47 34.50 -1.96
N ASN A 302 16.51 34.39 -3.29
CA ASN A 302 15.70 35.23 -4.19
C ASN A 302 14.37 34.57 -4.58
N ALA A 303 14.19 33.28 -4.31
CA ALA A 303 12.97 32.54 -4.61
C ALA A 303 11.98 32.59 -3.45
N SER A 304 10.71 32.25 -3.73
CA SER A 304 9.75 32.06 -2.64
C SER A 304 10.12 30.82 -1.81
N ARG A 305 9.67 30.80 -0.56
CA ARG A 305 9.83 29.63 0.31
C ARG A 305 9.18 28.39 -0.31
N GLU A 306 7.97 28.56 -0.84
CA GLU A 306 7.20 27.47 -1.44
C GLU A 306 7.94 26.89 -2.66
N TYR A 307 8.60 27.75 -3.44
CA TYR A 307 9.43 27.32 -4.56
C TYR A 307 10.64 26.50 -4.07
N ASN A 308 11.39 27.02 -3.08
CA ASN A 308 12.50 26.27 -2.48
C ASN A 308 12.05 24.91 -1.93
N PHE A 309 10.90 24.87 -1.25
CA PHE A 309 10.35 23.63 -0.75
C PHE A 309 10.01 22.64 -1.87
N GLU A 310 9.45 23.11 -2.98
CA GLU A 310 9.13 22.28 -4.12
C GLU A 310 10.39 21.75 -4.81
N THR A 311 11.37 22.62 -5.12
CA THR A 311 12.60 22.24 -5.81
C THR A 311 13.50 21.33 -5.00
N ASN A 312 13.48 21.48 -3.66
CA ASN A 312 14.35 20.71 -2.78
C ASN A 312 13.73 19.37 -2.36
N THR A 313 12.49 19.10 -2.77
CA THR A 313 11.77 17.86 -2.43
C THR A 313 11.74 16.92 -3.62
N ARG A 314 12.54 15.85 -3.57
CA ARG A 314 12.66 14.84 -4.63
C ARG A 314 11.90 13.57 -4.24
N TYR A 315 11.12 13.00 -5.16
CA TYR A 315 10.38 11.76 -4.90
C TYR A 315 11.35 10.57 -4.84
N ILE A 316 11.18 9.68 -3.85
CA ILE A 316 12.07 8.52 -3.64
C ILE A 316 11.32 7.21 -3.77
N ALA A 317 10.20 7.06 -3.05
CA ALA A 317 9.46 5.82 -3.02
C ALA A 317 7.97 6.03 -2.76
N GLN A 318 7.16 5.11 -3.30
CA GLN A 318 5.70 5.14 -3.24
C GLN A 318 5.16 4.86 -1.84
N SER A 319 5.94 4.16 -1.01
CA SER A 319 5.58 3.89 0.38
C SER A 319 6.81 3.59 1.24
N PHE A 320 6.65 3.70 2.56
CA PHE A 320 7.68 3.29 3.51
C PHE A 320 8.03 1.80 3.37
N ASN A 321 7.05 0.93 3.12
CA ASN A 321 7.28 -0.51 2.92
C ASN A 321 8.10 -0.77 1.66
N TYR A 322 7.83 -0.07 0.56
CA TYR A 322 8.68 -0.20 -0.62
C TYR A 322 10.12 0.22 -0.28
N PHE A 323 10.27 1.40 0.34
CA PHE A 323 11.57 1.94 0.73
C PHE A 323 12.42 0.96 1.55
N ILE A 324 11.87 0.37 2.62
CA ILE A 324 12.63 -0.52 3.50
C ILE A 324 12.89 -1.92 2.92
N ASN A 325 12.30 -2.31 1.78
CA ASN A 325 12.51 -3.64 1.20
C ASN A 325 13.33 -3.60 -0.10
N HIS A 326 13.77 -2.42 -0.55
CA HIS A 326 14.49 -2.27 -1.81
C HIS A 326 15.88 -1.64 -1.63
N PHE A 327 16.55 -1.95 -0.51
CA PHE A 327 17.96 -1.60 -0.37
C PHE A 327 18.81 -2.54 -1.23
N ILE A 328 19.93 -2.02 -1.73
CA ILE A 328 20.82 -2.73 -2.66
C ILE A 328 22.02 -3.24 -1.87
N GLU A 329 22.25 -4.56 -1.90
CA GLU A 329 23.50 -5.14 -1.42
C GLU A 329 24.66 -4.60 -2.26
N GLU A 330 25.74 -4.16 -1.62
CA GLU A 330 26.95 -3.84 -2.37
C GLU A 330 27.45 -5.13 -3.04
N GLU A 331 27.59 -5.12 -4.36
CA GLU A 331 28.37 -6.15 -5.04
C GLU A 331 29.82 -6.01 -4.59
N GLU A 332 30.38 -7.07 -3.98
CA GLU A 332 31.81 -7.15 -3.59
C GLU A 332 32.78 -6.94 -4.75
#